data_AF-A0A0C9U969-F1
#
_entry.id   AF-A0A0C9U969-F1
#
_cell.length_a   1.000
_cell.length_b   1.000
_cell.length_c   1.000
_cell.angle_alpha   90.00
_cell.angle_beta   90.00
_cell.angle_gamma   90.00
#
_symmetry.space_group_name_H-M   'P 1'
#
loop_
_entity.id
_entity.type
_entity.pdbx_description
1 polymer ?
#
loop_
_entity_poly.entity_id
_entity_poly.type
_entity_poly.pdbx_seq_one_letter_code
_entity_poly.pdbx_strand_id
1 'polypeptide(L)'
;GQTSGNALAARLTENPEISVLVLKAGQAWDNDPNVEMPTEFPKQLGNPEYDWTFKIVREFDMNRYMLLLIHIGKGLGSSSNMNFMMWSQP
;
A
#
# COMPACT_ATOMS: atom_id res chain seq x y z
N GLY A 1 9.46 -2.52 -1.96
CA GLY A 1 8.88 -1.89 -3.16
C GLY A 1 7.37 -1.90 -3.07
N GLN A 2 6.69 -1.48 -4.14
CA GLN A 2 5.23 -1.57 -4.29
C GLN A 2 4.82 -2.97 -4.76
N THR A 3 3.52 -3.28 -4.81
CA THR A 3 3.01 -4.60 -5.23
C THR A 3 3.59 -5.06 -6.58
N SER A 4 3.56 -4.22 -7.61
CA SER A 4 4.16 -4.51 -8.92
C SER A 4 5.70 -4.51 -8.89
N GLY A 5 6.30 -3.59 -8.15
CA GLY A 5 7.75 -3.49 -8.02
C GLY A 5 8.39 -4.70 -7.32
N ASN A 6 7.72 -5.27 -6.32
CA ASN A 6 8.17 -6.49 -5.65
C ASN A 6 8.04 -7.71 -6.57
N ALA A 7 6.93 -7.83 -7.32
CA ALA A 7 6.76 -8.90 -8.30
C ALA A 7 7.85 -8.86 -9.38
N LEU A 8 8.15 -7.67 -9.90
CA LEU A 8 9.24 -7.48 -10.87
C LEU A 8 10.61 -7.82 -10.28
N ALA A 9 10.92 -7.31 -9.09
CA ALA A 9 12.20 -7.58 -8.43
C ALA A 9 12.40 -9.09 -8.21
N ALA A 10 11.37 -9.80 -7.73
CA ALA A 10 11.41 -11.23 -7.53
C ALA A 10 11.74 -12.00 -8.82
N ARG A 11 11.12 -11.62 -9.95
CA ARG A 11 11.39 -12.23 -11.26
C ARG A 11 12.78 -11.92 -11.79
N LEU A 12 13.27 -10.69 -11.62
CA LEU A 12 14.60 -10.30 -12.07
C LEU A 12 15.71 -11.03 -11.30
N THR A 13 15.52 -11.25 -10.00
CA THR A 13 16.48 -11.97 -9.15
C THR A 13 16.49 -13.49 -9.36
N GLU A 14 15.61 -14.05 -10.22
CA GLU A 14 15.69 -15.47 -10.62
C GLU A 14 16.97 -15.75 -11.44
N ASN A 15 17.55 -14.73 -12.09
CA ASN A 15 18.86 -14.81 -12.71
C ASN A 15 19.96 -14.43 -11.69
N PRO A 16 20.89 -15.35 -11.32
CA PRO A 16 21.94 -15.08 -10.33
C PRO A 16 22.96 -14.02 -10.78
N GLU A 17 23.02 -13.67 -12.07
CA GLU A 17 23.90 -12.62 -12.59
C GLU A 17 23.34 -11.21 -12.36
N ILE A 18 22.08 -11.09 -11.95
CA ILE A 18 21.37 -9.81 -11.80
C ILE A 18 21.17 -9.48 -10.32
N SER A 19 21.80 -8.39 -9.88
CA SER A 19 21.55 -7.81 -8.55
C SER A 19 20.52 -6.68 -8.62
N VAL A 20 19.46 -6.76 -7.80
CA VAL A 20 18.38 -5.76 -7.76
C VAL A 20 18.34 -5.07 -6.41
N LEU A 21 18.36 -3.74 -6.39
CA LEU A 21 18.12 -2.92 -5.20
C LEU A 21 16.69 -2.39 -5.20
N VAL A 22 15.94 -2.64 -4.12
CA VAL A 22 14.56 -2.16 -3.97
C VAL A 22 14.52 -1.05 -2.91
N LEU A 23 14.32 0.19 -3.34
CA LEU A 23 14.10 1.32 -2.44
C LEU A 23 12.61 1.51 -2.16
N LYS A 24 12.24 1.61 -0.88
CA LYS A 24 10.86 1.86 -0.47
C LYS A 24 10.84 2.73 0.78
N ALA A 25 9.96 3.73 0.77
CA ALA A 25 9.67 4.54 1.94
C ALA A 25 8.64 3.85 2.85
N GLY A 26 8.86 3.95 4.16
CA GLY A 26 8.05 3.31 5.21
C GLY A 26 8.69 2.05 5.79
N GLN A 27 7.99 1.37 6.69
CA GLN A 27 8.47 0.17 7.37
C GLN A 27 8.21 -1.12 6.55
N ALA A 28 8.87 -2.20 6.93
CA ALA A 28 8.62 -3.55 6.40
C ALA A 28 7.37 -4.21 7.00
N TRP A 29 7.00 -3.82 8.24
CA TRP A 29 5.84 -4.32 8.99
C TRP A 29 5.87 -5.81 9.34
N ASP A 30 7.07 -6.38 9.53
CA ASP A 30 7.23 -7.76 9.97
C ASP A 30 6.68 -7.96 11.39
N ASN A 31 5.82 -8.98 11.60
CA ASN A 31 5.13 -9.28 12.87
C ASN A 31 4.16 -8.19 13.34
N ASP A 32 3.64 -7.37 12.43
CA ASP A 32 2.60 -6.39 12.73
C ASP A 32 1.20 -6.99 12.55
N PRO A 33 0.41 -7.17 13.63
CA PRO A 33 -0.92 -7.75 13.53
C PRO A 33 -1.88 -6.92 12.68
N ASN A 34 -1.67 -5.60 12.56
CA ASN A 34 -2.51 -4.75 11.73
C ASN A 34 -2.32 -5.04 10.24
N VAL A 35 -1.17 -5.60 9.84
CA VAL A 35 -0.80 -5.96 8.46
C VAL A 35 -1.01 -7.45 8.20
N GLU A 36 -0.64 -8.31 9.14
CA GLU A 36 -0.70 -9.77 8.97
C GLU A 36 -2.10 -10.34 9.14
N MET A 37 -2.97 -9.72 9.95
CA MET A 37 -4.34 -10.17 10.14
C MET A 37 -5.29 -9.49 9.14
N PRO A 38 -5.94 -10.27 8.25
CA PRO A 38 -6.92 -9.78 7.29
C PRO A 38 -8.02 -8.88 7.86
N THR A 39 -8.39 -9.06 9.13
CA THR A 39 -9.48 -8.32 9.78
C THR A 39 -9.04 -6.95 10.30
N GLU A 40 -7.74 -6.71 10.44
CA GLU A 40 -7.21 -5.56 11.16
C GLU A 40 -6.79 -4.39 10.26
N PHE A 41 -6.76 -4.59 8.94
CA PHE A 41 -6.44 -3.54 7.97
C PHE A 41 -7.25 -2.23 8.14
N PRO A 42 -8.51 -2.19 8.65
CA PRO A 42 -9.20 -0.93 8.86
C PRO A 42 -8.49 0.01 9.84
N LYS A 43 -7.68 -0.52 10.76
CA LYS A 43 -6.87 0.27 11.70
C LYS A 43 -5.73 1.03 11.03
N GLN A 44 -5.35 0.63 9.81
CA GLN A 44 -4.32 1.30 9.02
C GLN A 44 -4.87 2.56 8.31
N LEU A 45 -6.17 2.63 8.03
CA LEU A 45 -6.79 3.70 7.23
C LEU A 45 -6.68 5.05 7.95
N GLY A 46 -6.00 6.01 7.33
CA GLY A 46 -5.81 7.35 7.88
C GLY A 46 -4.73 7.44 8.97
N ASN A 47 -4.09 6.33 9.33
CA ASN A 47 -2.95 6.35 10.24
C ASN A 47 -1.67 6.70 9.47
N PRO A 48 -0.96 7.81 9.76
CA PRO A 48 0.22 8.27 9.01
C PRO A 48 1.43 7.32 9.07
N GLU A 49 1.41 6.32 9.96
CA GLU A 49 2.37 5.23 9.98
C GLU A 49 2.18 4.32 8.76
N TYR A 50 0.93 3.90 8.48
CA TYR A 50 0.57 2.92 7.44
C TYR A 50 0.03 3.56 6.16
N ASP A 51 -0.46 4.79 6.24
CA ASP A 51 -1.09 5.53 5.15
C ASP A 51 -0.29 6.79 4.83
N TRP A 52 -0.22 7.15 3.56
CA TRP A 52 0.31 8.44 3.14
C TRP A 52 -0.59 9.61 3.53
N THR A 53 -1.88 9.36 3.81
CA THR A 53 -2.87 10.36 4.26
C THR A 53 -2.98 11.55 3.30
N PHE A 54 -2.96 11.27 1.99
CA PHE A 54 -3.04 12.32 0.99
C PHE A 54 -4.36 13.07 1.11
N LYS A 55 -4.25 14.40 1.11
CA LYS A 55 -5.42 15.29 1.10
C LYS A 55 -5.73 15.65 -0.33
N ILE A 56 -6.98 15.46 -0.71
CA ILE A 56 -7.48 15.86 -2.01
C ILE A 56 -8.02 17.28 -1.91
N VAL A 57 -7.75 18.08 -2.94
CA VAL A 57 -8.40 19.37 -3.11
C VAL A 57 -9.83 19.12 -3.60
N ARG A 58 -10.80 19.88 -3.08
CA ARG A 58 -12.19 19.76 -3.53
C ARG A 58 -12.31 20.17 -4.99
N GLU A 59 -12.91 19.30 -5.80
CA GLU A 59 -13.41 19.67 -7.13
C GLU A 59 -14.77 20.35 -7.02
N PHE A 60 -15.09 21.19 -8.01
CA PHE A 60 -16.22 22.12 -7.98
C PHE A 60 -17.59 21.44 -7.78
N ASP A 61 -17.71 20.17 -8.16
CA ASP A 61 -18.97 19.40 -8.12
C ASP A 61 -19.03 18.39 -6.96
N MET A 62 -18.07 18.43 -6.03
CA MET A 62 -18.08 17.54 -4.86
C MET A 62 -18.90 18.16 -3.73
N ASN A 63 -19.98 17.46 -3.34
CA ASN A 63 -20.83 17.83 -2.21
C ASN A 63 -20.00 18.13 -0.96
N ARG A 64 -20.41 19.15 -0.19
CA ARG A 64 -19.63 19.78 0.89
C ARG A 64 -19.21 18.86 2.05
N TYR A 65 -19.58 17.59 2.04
CA TYR A 65 -19.31 16.59 3.07
C TYR A 65 -18.44 15.42 2.58
N MET A 66 -18.15 15.32 1.29
CA MET A 66 -17.33 14.24 0.75
C MET A 66 -15.85 14.64 0.81
N LEU A 67 -15.27 14.51 2.00
CA LEU A 67 -13.83 14.30 2.10
C LEU A 67 -13.58 12.90 1.54
N LEU A 68 -13.34 12.80 0.23
CA LEU A 68 -12.77 11.59 -0.33
C LEU A 68 -11.41 11.40 0.38
N LEU A 69 -11.33 10.36 1.20
CA LEU A 69 -10.07 9.93 1.78
C LEU A 69 -9.51 8.89 0.82
N ILE A 70 -8.48 9.28 0.06
CA ILE A 70 -7.71 8.33 -0.72
C ILE A 70 -6.63 7.77 0.21
N HIS A 71 -6.83 6.52 0.61
CA HIS A 71 -5.89 5.77 1.42
C HIS A 71 -4.86 5.09 0.52
N ILE A 72 -3.58 5.39 0.70
CA ILE A 72 -2.48 4.76 -0.05
C ILE A 72 -1.51 4.16 0.95
N GLY A 73 -1.26 2.86 0.85
CA GLY A 73 -0.40 2.16 1.79
C GLY A 73 1.05 2.63 1.71
N LYS A 74 1.67 2.83 2.87
CA LYS A 74 3.04 3.28 3.10
C LYS A 74 3.83 2.17 3.78
N GLY A 75 5.02 1.88 3.25
CA GLY A 75 5.82 0.70 3.64
C GLY A 75 5.85 -0.40 2.57
N LEU A 76 6.52 -1.50 2.89
CA LEU A 76 6.65 -2.67 2.02
C LEU A 76 5.26 -3.21 1.65
N GLY A 77 5.05 -3.67 0.40
CA GLY A 77 3.73 -4.10 -0.07
C GLY A 77 2.78 -2.94 -0.42
N SER A 78 2.91 -1.77 0.22
CA SER A 78 2.11 -0.59 -0.09
C SER A 78 0.60 -0.90 0.04
N SER A 79 -0.24 -0.49 -0.93
CA SER A 79 -1.69 -0.70 -0.86
C SER A 79 -2.12 -2.18 -0.83
N SER A 80 -1.30 -3.14 -1.24
CA SER A 80 -1.67 -4.56 -1.08
C SER A 80 -1.68 -5.02 0.38
N ASN A 81 -1.02 -4.30 1.28
CA ASN A 81 -1.02 -4.59 2.72
C ASN A 81 -2.19 -3.94 3.49
N MET A 82 -2.98 -3.10 2.80
CA MET A 82 -4.06 -2.31 3.38
C MET A 82 -5.38 -2.47 2.60
N ASN A 83 -5.44 -3.37 1.62
CA ASN A 83 -6.64 -3.56 0.80
C ASN A 83 -7.59 -4.59 1.43
N PHE A 84 -8.76 -4.75 0.81
CA PHE A 84 -9.76 -5.74 1.21
C PHE A 84 -9.38 -7.19 0.85
N MET A 85 -8.17 -7.43 0.30
CA MET A 85 -7.71 -8.72 -0.26
C MET A 85 -8.65 -9.33 -1.31
N MET A 86 -9.57 -8.55 -1.86
CA MET A 86 -10.46 -9.00 -2.91
C MET A 86 -9.70 -9.10 -4.24
N TRP A 87 -9.84 -10.23 -4.91
CA TRP A 87 -9.29 -10.48 -6.23
C TRP A 87 -10.44 -10.61 -7.25
N SER A 88 -10.34 -9.85 -8.34
CA SER A 88 -11.24 -9.94 -9.48
C SER A 88 -10.48 -9.79 -10.78
N GLN A 89 -10.96 -10.45 -11.83
CA GLN A 89 -10.52 -10.26 -13.21
C GLN A 89 -11.66 -9.53 -13.96
N PRO A 90 -11.35 -8.53 -14.81
CA PRO A 90 -12.35 -7.82 -15.61
C PRO A 90 -13.16 -8.74 -16.53
#